data_AF-A0A4R9PR08-F1
#
_entry.id   AF-A0A4R9PR08-F1
#
_cell.length_a   1.000
_cell.length_b   1.000
_cell.length_c   1.000
_cell.angle_alpha   90.00
_cell.angle_beta   90.00
_cell.angle_gamma   90.00
#
_symmetry.space_group_name_H-M   'P 1'
#
loop_
_entity.id
_entity.type
_entity.pdbx_description
1 polymer ?
#
loop_
_entity_poly.entity_id
_entity_poly.type
_entity_poly.pdbx_seq_one_letter_code
_entity_poly.pdbx_strand_id
1 'polypeptide(L)' 'NSLAGLIAVARSGLAISVMAEEAVPPDLHILGAPLPALPGLGILVVFAEAERLPAVEAFADHIRKVLPSL' A
#
# COMPACT_ATOMS: atom_id res chain seq x y z
N ASN A 1 8.57 -1.79 9.13
CA ASN A 1 8.72 -0.41 8.64
C ASN A 1 7.43 0.37 8.83
N SER A 2 7.53 1.65 9.17
CA SER A 2 6.37 2.54 9.37
C SER A 2 6.31 3.55 8.22
N LEU A 3 5.15 3.67 7.56
CA LEU A 3 4.90 4.69 6.53
C LEU A 3 5.25 6.09 7.03
N ALA A 4 4.84 6.42 8.27
CA ALA A 4 5.13 7.71 8.87
C ALA A 4 6.64 7.99 8.99
N GLY A 5 7.44 6.95 9.29
CA GLY A 5 8.90 7.07 9.32
C GLY A 5 9.50 7.30 7.93
N LEU A 6 8.99 6.60 6.91
CA LEU A 6 9.41 6.79 5.51
C LEU A 6 9.10 8.20 5.02
N ILE A 7 7.92 8.73 5.36
CA ILE A 7 7.54 10.12 5.04
C ILE A 7 8.42 11.11 5.79
N ALA A 8 8.68 10.89 7.08
CA ALA A 8 9.48 11.80 7.90
C ALA A 8 10.91 11.95 7.35
N VAL A 9 11.57 10.84 7.00
CA VAL A 9 12.95 10.88 6.48
C VAL A 9 13.05 11.51 5.09
N ALA A 10 12.02 11.33 4.25
CA ALA A 10 11.94 11.96 2.94
C ALA A 10 11.74 13.47 3.08
N ARG A 11 10.81 13.91 3.95
CA ARG A 11 10.56 15.34 4.22
C ARG A 11 11.76 16.06 4.82
N SER A 12 12.58 15.37 5.62
CA SER A 12 13.80 15.96 6.16
C SER A 12 14.94 16.07 5.14
N GLY A 13 14.76 15.56 3.91
CA GLY A 13 15.81 15.54 2.88
C GLY A 13 16.98 14.62 3.21
N LEU A 14 16.79 13.67 4.15
CA LEU A 14 17.85 12.77 4.61
C LEU A 14 17.96 11.51 3.77
N ALA A 15 16.87 11.12 3.08
CA ALA A 15 16.85 9.94 2.22
C ALA A 15 15.77 10.04 1.14
N ILE A 16 15.92 9.20 0.11
CA ILE A 16 14.85 8.82 -0.80
C ILE A 16 14.17 7.58 -0.21
N SER A 17 12.85 7.49 -0.33
CA SER A 17 12.08 6.36 0.16
C SER A 17 11.14 5.81 -0.91
N VAL A 18 10.71 4.56 -0.74
CA VAL A 18 9.76 3.87 -1.63
C VAL A 18 8.51 3.52 -0.84
N MET A 19 7.35 3.90 -1.35
CA MET A 19 6.04 3.60 -0.79
C MET A 19 5.01 3.46 -1.91
N ALA A 20 3.79 3.00 -1.59
CA ALA A 20 2.70 3.01 -2.56
C ALA A 20 2.45 4.44 -3.06
N GLU A 21 2.19 4.60 -4.36
CA GLU A 21 2.06 5.91 -5.01
C GLU A 21 0.99 6.78 -4.37
N GLU A 22 -0.19 6.20 -4.08
CA GLU A 22 -1.30 6.86 -3.38
C GLU A 22 -0.98 7.28 -1.93
N ALA A 23 0.09 6.73 -1.35
CA ALA A 23 0.53 7.10 0.00
C ALA A 23 1.55 8.24 0.00
N VAL A 24 1.96 8.74 -1.18
CA VAL A 24 2.89 9.86 -1.31
C VAL A 24 2.15 11.16 -0.96
N PRO A 25 2.56 11.88 0.08
CA PRO A 25 2.00 13.17 0.41
C PRO A 25 2.18 14.18 -0.75
N PRO A 26 1.23 15.10 -0.96
CA PRO A 26 1.27 16.04 -2.09
C PRO A 26 2.43 17.05 -2.01
N ASP A 27 3.06 17.20 -0.85
CA ASP A 27 4.24 18.04 -0.63
C ASP A 27 5.57 17.32 -0.94
N LEU A 28 5.53 16.03 -1.29
CA LEU A 28 6.70 15.27 -1.74
C LEU A 28 6.65 15.04 -3.26
N HIS A 29 7.80 14.73 -3.84
CA HIS A 29 7.95 14.50 -5.27
C HIS A 29 8.30 13.04 -5.57
N ILE A 30 7.60 12.43 -6.54
CA ILE A 30 7.89 11.09 -7.04
C ILE A 30 9.03 11.18 -8.06
N LEU A 31 10.09 10.40 -7.83
CA LEU A 31 11.24 10.36 -8.72
C LEU A 31 11.01 9.37 -9.88
N GLY A 32 11.36 9.80 -11.10
CA GLY A 32 11.33 8.98 -12.31
C GLY A 32 12.72 8.51 -12.75
N ALA A 33 12.95 8.45 -14.07
CA ALA A 33 14.25 8.06 -14.64
C ALA A 33 15.42 8.89 -14.06
N PRO A 34 16.62 8.30 -13.87
CA PRO A 34 17.07 6.99 -14.34
C PRO A 34 16.77 5.81 -13.38
N LEU A 35 15.84 5.97 -12.43
CA LEU A 35 15.52 4.92 -11.46
C LEU A 35 14.90 3.68 -12.13
N PRO A 36 15.15 2.46 -11.60
CA PRO A 36 14.56 1.25 -12.13
C PRO A 36 13.04 1.23 -11.92
N ALA A 37 12.33 0.50 -12.78
CA ALA A 37 10.91 0.26 -12.61
C ALA A 37 10.64 -0.49 -11.30
N LEU A 38 9.64 -0.04 -10.54
CA LEU A 38 9.18 -0.72 -9.34
C LEU A 38 8.29 -1.91 -9.70
N PRO A 39 8.31 -2.99 -8.91
CA PRO A 39 7.37 -4.09 -9.10
C PRO A 39 5.94 -3.63 -8.82
N GLY A 40 4.97 -4.27 -9.49
CA GLY A 40 3.56 -4.09 -9.16
C GLY A 40 3.25 -4.57 -7.74
N LEU A 41 2.40 -3.81 -7.03
CA LEU A 41 1.92 -4.17 -5.70
C LEU A 41 0.55 -4.87 -5.82
N GLY A 42 0.37 -5.96 -5.08
CA GLY A 42 -0.90 -6.67 -4.97
C GLY A 42 -1.33 -6.79 -3.51
N ILE A 43 -2.64 -6.85 -3.27
CA ILE A 43 -3.23 -7.06 -1.95
C ILE A 43 -3.92 -8.43 -1.93
N LEU A 44 -3.66 -9.23 -0.90
CA LEU A 44 -4.29 -10.52 -0.68
C LEU A 44 -5.14 -10.48 0.60
N VAL A 45 -6.36 -11.01 0.53
CA VAL A 45 -7.20 -11.25 1.71
C VAL A 45 -6.88 -12.64 2.26
N VAL A 46 -6.32 -12.69 3.47
CA VAL A 46 -5.91 -13.92 4.15
C VAL A 46 -6.78 -14.14 5.37
N PHE A 47 -7.09 -15.41 5.66
CA PHE A 47 -7.90 -15.83 6.80
C PHE A 47 -7.04 -16.64 7.77
N ALA A 48 -7.30 -16.50 9.06
CA ALA A 48 -6.55 -17.22 10.10
C ALA A 48 -6.97 -18.70 10.20
N GLU A 49 -8.25 -18.99 9.94
CA GLU A 49 -8.86 -20.30 10.14
C GLU A 49 -9.45 -20.83 8.82
N ALA A 50 -9.52 -22.16 8.70
CA ALA A 50 -10.07 -22.82 7.53
C ALA A 50 -11.61 -22.73 7.46
N GLU A 51 -12.28 -22.85 8.62
CA GLU A 51 -13.73 -22.69 8.72
C GLU A 51 -14.06 -21.20 8.87
N ARG A 52 -14.90 -20.68 7.97
CA ARG A 52 -15.22 -19.26 7.90
C ARG A 52 -16.69 -19.04 8.24
N LEU A 53 -16.94 -18.13 9.19
CA LEU A 53 -18.29 -17.67 9.49
C LEU A 53 -18.87 -16.93 8.26
N PRO A 54 -20.19 -17.02 7.99
CA PRO A 54 -20.80 -16.36 6.84
C PRO A 54 -20.53 -14.85 6.76
N ALA A 55 -20.46 -14.17 7.91
CA ALA A 55 -20.15 -12.74 7.98
C ALA A 55 -18.71 -12.41 7.52
N VAL A 56 -17.75 -13.30 7.80
CA VAL A 56 -16.34 -13.14 7.40
C VAL A 56 -16.20 -13.28 5.89
N GLU A 57 -16.92 -14.23 5.28
CA GLU A 57 -16.95 -14.38 3.82
C GLU A 57 -17.58 -13.17 3.13
N ALA A 58 -18.74 -12.74 3.62
CA ALA A 58 -19.43 -11.58 3.05
C ALA A 58 -18.55 -10.32 3.12
N PHE A 59 -17.81 -10.14 4.21
CA PHE A 59 -16.88 -9.02 4.34
C PHE A 59 -15.68 -9.14 3.39
N ALA A 60 -15.10 -10.35 3.25
CA ALA A 60 -14.01 -10.56 2.31
C ALA A 60 -14.43 -10.33 0.86
N ASP A 61 -15.63 -10.76 0.47
CA ASP A 61 -16.20 -10.51 -0.85
C ASP A 61 -16.44 -9.02 -1.09
N HIS A 62 -16.90 -8.30 -0.07
CA HIS A 62 -17.00 -6.84 -0.13
C HIS A 62 -15.63 -6.18 -0.35
N ILE A 63 -14.61 -6.56 0.42
CA ILE A 63 -13.24 -6.05 0.26
C ILE A 63 -12.72 -6.31 -1.16
N ARG A 64 -12.87 -7.53 -1.68
CA ARG A 64 -12.44 -7.90 -3.05
C ARG A 64 -13.14 -7.06 -4.12
N LYS A 65 -14.40 -6.68 -3.91
CA LYS A 65 -15.16 -5.85 -4.84
C LYS A 65 -14.74 -4.38 -4.78
N VAL A 66 -14.43 -3.86 -3.60
CA VAL A 66 -14.16 -2.42 -3.40
C VAL A 66 -12.70 -2.06 -3.66
N LEU A 67 -11.74 -2.88 -3.21
CA LEU A 67 -10.30 -2.57 -3.31
C LEU A 67 -9.82 -2.19 -4.72
N PRO A 68 -10.25 -2.83 -5.83
CA PRO A 68 -9.79 -2.44 -7.17
C PRO A 68 -10.26 -1.06 -7.63
N SER A 69 -11.18 -0.41 -6.90
CA SER A 69 -11.79 0.88 -7.24
C SER A 69 -11.39 2.04 -6.33
N LEU A 70 -10.55 1.77 -5.33
CA LEU A 70 -9.96 2.77 -4.43
C LEU A 70 -8.56 3.15 -4.92
#